data_AF-A0A931QIQ9-F1
#
_entry.id   AF-A0A931QIQ9-F1
#
_cell.length_a   1.000
_cell.length_b   1.000
_cell.length_c   1.000
_cell.angle_alpha   90.00
_cell.angle_beta   90.00
_cell.angle_gamma   90.00
#
_symmetry.space_group_name_H-M   'P 1'
#
loop_
_entity.id
_entity.type
_entity.pdbx_description
1 polymer ?
#
loop_
_entity_poly.entity_id
_entity_poly.type
_entity_poly.pdbx_seq_one_letter_code
_entity_poly.pdbx_strand_id
1 'polypeptide(L)'
;MDIPAEMYRRLAPLTKYLGDEIGQPVVLKLSPSMTKAVEDVSSGAVDFAYLTPVAYIRAHALGKTRLVAKMVTAGKGSFQLVIVVREDSLV
;
A
#
# COMPACT_ATOMS: atom_id res chain seq x y z
N MET A 1 -4.97 -3.05 -11.11
CA MET A 1 -3.84 -3.68 -10.37
C MET A 1 -2.77 -3.89 -11.42
N ASP A 2 -1.60 -3.26 -11.29
CA ASP A 2 -0.53 -3.44 -12.26
C ASP A 2 -0.17 -4.94 -12.36
N ILE A 3 0.16 -5.42 -13.55
CA ILE A 3 0.71 -6.77 -13.70
C ILE A 3 2.06 -6.84 -12.96
N PRO A 4 2.43 -7.98 -12.35
CA PRO A 4 3.63 -8.08 -11.52
C PRO A 4 4.92 -7.54 -12.17
N ALA A 5 5.05 -7.72 -13.49
CA ALA A 5 6.18 -7.21 -14.27
C ALA A 5 6.29 -5.68 -14.27
N GLU A 6 5.16 -4.98 -14.39
CA GLU A 6 5.11 -3.51 -14.37
C GLU A 6 5.43 -2.95 -12.99
N MET A 7 4.90 -3.60 -11.95
CA MET A 7 5.19 -3.24 -10.57
C MET A 7 6.68 -3.45 -10.25
N TYR A 8 7.27 -4.56 -10.71
CA TYR A 8 8.70 -4.80 -10.58
C TYR A 8 9.53 -3.74 -11.29
N ARG A 9 9.22 -3.44 -12.56
CA ARG A 9 9.95 -2.44 -13.35
C ARG A 9 9.97 -1.07 -12.69
N ARG A 10 8.85 -0.68 -12.05
CA ARG A 10 8.73 0.61 -11.37
C ARG A 10 9.44 0.64 -10.00
N LEU A 11 9.35 -0.45 -9.24
CA LEU A 11 9.80 -0.46 -7.84
C LEU A 11 11.21 -1.00 -7.63
N ALA A 12 11.72 -1.88 -8.50
CA ALA A 12 13.07 -2.42 -8.38
C ALA A 12 14.19 -1.35 -8.39
N PRO A 13 14.12 -0.29 -9.23
CA PRO A 13 15.10 0.80 -9.17
C PRO A 13 15.05 1.55 -7.83
N LEU A 14 13.85 1.77 -7.29
CA LEU A 14 13.66 2.44 -6.01
C LEU A 14 14.24 1.62 -4.86
N THR A 15 13.98 0.31 -4.82
CA THR A 15 14.52 -0.54 -3.75
C THR A 15 16.04 -0.63 -3.82
N LYS A 16 16.62 -0.65 -5.02
CA LYS A 16 18.07 -0.58 -5.17
C LYS A 16 18.63 0.74 -4.61
N TYR A 17 18.08 1.86 -5.04
CA TYR A 17 18.51 3.18 -4.57
C TYR A 17 18.42 3.31 -3.05
N LEU A 18 17.28 2.95 -2.46
CA LEU A 18 17.09 3.01 -1.02
C LEU A 18 18.08 2.12 -0.28
N GLY A 19 18.35 0.91 -0.80
CA GLY A 19 19.31 0.01 -0.18
C GLY A 19 20.74 0.54 -0.19
N ASP A 20 21.14 1.18 -1.29
CA ASP A 20 22.46 1.83 -1.42
C ASP A 20 22.57 3.04 -0.46
N GLU A 21 21.53 3.86 -0.34
CA GLU A 21 21.51 5.07 0.51
C GLU A 21 21.49 4.77 2.02
N ILE A 22 20.71 3.77 2.45
CA ILE A 22 20.56 3.45 3.88
C ILE A 22 21.57 2.41 4.37
N GLY A 23 22.38 1.85 3.46
CA GLY A 23 23.39 0.85 3.77
C GLY A 23 22.84 -0.51 4.22
N GLN A 24 21.57 -0.82 3.91
CA GLN A 24 20.95 -2.10 4.24
C GLN A 24 20.07 -2.60 3.08
N PRO A 25 19.98 -3.92 2.82
CA PRO A 25 19.18 -4.43 1.71
C PRO A 25 17.70 -4.05 1.83
N VAL A 26 17.13 -3.49 0.75
CA VAL A 26 15.68 -3.30 0.61
C VAL A 26 15.17 -4.28 -0.44
N VAL A 27 14.30 -5.20 -0.03
CA VAL A 27 13.80 -6.28 -0.90
C VAL A 27 12.34 -6.01 -1.29
N LEU A 28 12.08 -6.02 -2.59
CA LEU A 28 10.72 -5.94 -3.13
C LEU A 28 10.05 -7.32 -3.09
N LYS A 29 8.97 -7.45 -2.30
CA LYS A 29 8.11 -8.64 -2.31
C LYS A 29 6.82 -8.35 -3.09
N LEU A 30 6.63 -9.03 -4.21
CA LEU A 30 5.41 -8.93 -5.02
C LEU A 30 4.37 -9.92 -4.47
N SER A 31 3.36 -9.42 -3.78
CA SER A 31 2.27 -10.28 -3.29
C SER A 31 1.32 -10.68 -4.44
N PRO A 32 0.87 -11.95 -4.49
CA PRO A 32 -0.03 -12.43 -5.54
C PRO A 32 -1.47 -11.94 -5.38
N SER A 33 -1.83 -11.43 -4.19
CA SER A 33 -3.16 -10.89 -3.90
C SER A 33 -3.10 -9.89 -2.75
N MET A 34 -4.14 -9.06 -2.63
CA MET A 34 -4.29 -8.12 -1.52
C MET A 34 -4.43 -8.86 -0.17
N THR A 35 -5.16 -9.98 -0.14
CA THR A 35 -5.29 -10.80 1.07
C THR A 35 -3.91 -11.28 1.55
N LYS A 36 -3.07 -11.76 0.63
CA LYS A 36 -1.73 -12.22 0.98
C LYS A 36 -0.83 -11.08 1.46
N ALA A 37 -0.92 -9.91 0.83
CA ALA A 37 -0.19 -8.71 1.27
C ALA A 37 -0.56 -8.31 2.71
N VAL A 38 -1.86 -8.36 3.04
CA VAL A 38 -2.36 -8.10 4.40
C VAL A 38 -1.81 -9.13 5.40
N GLU A 39 -1.84 -10.42 5.08
CA GLU A 39 -1.28 -11.46 5.96
C GLU A 39 0.23 -11.30 6.16
N ASP A 40 0.97 -11.03 5.08
CA ASP A 40 2.42 -10.92 5.11
C ASP A 40 2.89 -9.77 6.01
N VAL A 41 2.26 -8.59 5.91
CA VAL A 41 2.59 -7.47 6.81
C VAL A 41 2.11 -7.72 8.24
N SER A 42 0.95 -8.37 8.43
CA SER A 42 0.40 -8.65 9.76
C SER A 42 1.24 -9.65 10.55
N SER A 43 1.87 -10.59 9.85
CA SER A 43 2.74 -11.62 10.42
C SER A 43 4.20 -11.20 10.57
N GLY A 44 4.59 -10.03 10.04
CA GLY A 44 5.98 -9.58 10.01
C GLY A 44 6.83 -10.22 8.92
N ALA A 45 6.23 -10.93 7.96
CA ALA A 45 6.93 -11.43 6.77
C ALA A 45 7.24 -10.32 5.76
N VAL A 46 6.69 -9.11 5.97
CA VAL A 46 6.98 -7.86 5.27
C VAL A 46 7.02 -6.73 6.30
N ASP A 47 8.07 -5.93 6.28
CA ASP A 47 8.24 -4.81 7.24
C ASP A 47 7.33 -3.61 6.92
N PHE A 48 7.18 -3.30 5.63
CA PHE A 48 6.40 -2.15 5.16
C PHE A 48 5.49 -2.51 4.00
N ALA A 49 4.24 -2.05 4.06
CA ALA A 49 3.28 -2.19 2.97
C ALA A 49 2.54 -0.86 2.74
N TYR A 50 2.38 -0.49 1.47
CA TYR A 50 1.47 0.61 1.09
C TYR A 50 0.05 0.05 0.93
N LEU A 51 -0.84 0.43 1.84
CA LEU A 51 -2.18 -0.14 1.95
C LEU A 51 -3.26 0.91 1.73
N THR A 52 -4.39 0.48 1.16
CA THR A 52 -5.63 1.26 1.23
C THR A 52 -6.14 1.28 2.69
N PRO A 53 -6.98 2.26 3.07
CA PRO A 53 -7.49 2.34 4.45
C PRO A 53 -8.18 1.04 4.93
N VAL A 54 -8.96 0.39 4.07
CA VAL A 54 -9.63 -0.87 4.41
C VAL A 54 -8.63 -2.01 4.62
N ALA A 55 -7.60 -2.12 3.78
CA ALA A 55 -6.56 -3.13 3.93
C ALA A 55 -5.73 -2.92 5.21
N TYR A 56 -5.43 -1.67 5.58
CA TYR A 56 -4.77 -1.34 6.84
C TYR A 56 -5.59 -1.78 8.05
N ILE A 57 -6.88 -1.48 8.10
CA ILE A 57 -7.75 -1.88 9.22
C ILE A 57 -7.74 -3.39 9.40
N ARG A 58 -7.79 -4.16 8.31
CA ARG A 58 -7.69 -5.63 8.36
C ARG A 58 -6.32 -6.09 8.86
N ALA A 59 -5.23 -5.51 8.36
CA ALA A 59 -3.88 -5.87 8.78
C ALA A 59 -3.61 -5.54 10.25
N HIS A 60 -4.20 -4.45 10.75
CA HIS A 60 -4.13 -4.07 12.15
C HIS A 60 -4.96 -5.00 13.05
N ALA A 61 -6.12 -5.45 12.58
CA ALA A 61 -6.96 -6.39 13.33
C ALA A 61 -6.36 -7.80 13.41
N LEU A 62 -5.66 -8.25 12.36
CA LEU A 62 -5.06 -9.59 12.28
C LEU A 62 -3.72 -9.71 13.02
N GLY A 63 -3.00 -8.59 13.20
CA GLY A 63 -1.66 -8.58 13.76
C GLY A 63 -1.36 -7.33 14.56
N LYS A 64 -0.08 -6.93 14.63
CA LYS A 64 0.34 -5.70 15.32
C LYS A 64 0.83 -4.62 14.34
N THR A 65 0.33 -4.63 13.11
CA THR A 65 0.67 -3.64 12.08
C THR A 65 0.40 -2.23 12.60
N ARG A 66 1.35 -1.31 12.44
CA ARG A 66 1.22 0.09 12.87
C ARG A 66 1.30 1.02 11.68
N LEU A 67 0.51 2.08 11.69
CA LEU A 67 0.62 3.16 10.71
C LEU A 67 1.88 3.99 11.01
N VAL A 68 2.83 4.01 10.07
CA VAL A 68 4.08 4.79 10.20
C VAL A 68 4.10 6.04 9.32
N ALA A 69 3.31 6.03 8.25
CA ALA A 69 3.24 7.14 7.29
C ALA A 69 1.84 7.20 6.67
N LYS A 70 1.47 8.40 6.22
CA LYS A 70 0.21 8.66 5.53
C LYS A 70 0.49 9.51 4.30
N MET A 71 -0.15 9.18 3.18
CA MET A 71 -0.07 10.00 1.98
C MET A 71 -0.80 11.32 2.20
N VAL A 72 -0.18 12.42 1.79
CA VAL A 72 -0.77 13.76 1.78
C VAL A 72 -0.86 14.22 0.34
N THR A 73 -2.07 14.52 -0.11
CA THR A 73 -2.35 14.98 -1.47
C THR A 73 -2.94 16.39 -1.39
N ALA A 74 -2.33 17.35 -2.08
CA ALA A 74 -2.74 18.76 -2.05
C ALA A 74 -2.92 19.31 -0.62
N GLY A 75 -1.98 18.97 0.28
CA GLY A 75 -2.03 19.39 1.69
C GLY A 75 -3.05 18.66 2.57
N LYS A 76 -3.82 17.70 2.02
CA LYS A 76 -4.82 16.93 2.76
C LYS A 76 -4.39 15.48 2.92
N GLY A 77 -4.35 15.02 4.17
CA GLY A 77 -4.12 13.60 4.48
C GLY A 77 -5.38 12.75 4.38
N SER A 78 -6.58 13.31 4.22
CA SER A 78 -7.82 12.56 4.11
C SER A 78 -8.48 12.80 2.76
N PHE A 79 -9.32 11.85 2.35
CA PHE A 79 -10.19 11.97 1.19
C PHE A 79 -11.62 11.61 1.60
N GLN A 80 -12.59 12.05 0.81
CA GLN A 80 -13.99 11.70 0.95
C GLN A 80 -14.35 10.68 -0.12
N LEU A 81 -14.99 9.59 0.30
CA LEU A 81 -15.67 8.69 -0.63
C LEU A 81 -17.05 9.28 -0.89
N VAL A 82 -17.36 9.49 -2.16
CA VAL A 82 -18.64 10.05 -2.59
C VAL A 82 -19.29 9.10 -3.59
N ILE A 83 -20.62 9.02 -3.53
CA ILE A 83 -21.42 8.42 -4.59
C ILE A 83 -21.80 9.59 -5.50
N VAL A 84 -21.43 9.49 -6.78
CA VAL A 84 -21.72 10.54 -7.77
C VAL A 84 -22.83 10.03 -8.68
N VAL A 85 -23.90 10.82 -8.78
CA VAL A 85 -25.00 10.61 -9.72
C VAL A 85 -25.03 11.76 -10.72
N ARG A 86 -25.71 11.56 -11.86
CA ARG A 86 -26.01 12.68 -12.74
C ARG A 86 -27.01 13.62 -12.08
N GLU A 87 -26.96 14.88 -12.45
CA GLU A 87 -27.89 15.90 -11.95
C GLU A 87 -29.37 15.55 -12.25
N ASP A 88 -29.61 14.89 -13.38
CA ASP A 88 -30.94 14.42 -13.81
C ASP A 88 -31.30 13.02 -13.30
N SER A 89 -30.55 12.48 -12.33
CA SER A 89 -30.80 11.18 -11.75
C SER A 89 -32.11 11.17 -10.95
N LEU A 90 -32.94 10.16 -11.18
CA LEU A 90 -34.13 9.87 -10.36
C LEU A 90 -33.80 9.05 -9.10
N VAL A 91 -32.53 8.65 -8.94
CA VAL A 91 -31.98 8.03 -7.72
C VAL A 91 -31.60 9.12 -6.73
#